data_AF-A0A292QNQ2-F1
#
_entry.id   AF-A0A292QNQ2-F1
#
_cell.length_a   1.000
_cell.length_b   1.000
_cell.length_c   1.000
_cell.angle_alpha   90.00
_cell.angle_beta   90.00
_cell.angle_gamma   90.00
#
_symmetry.space_group_name_H-M   'P 1'
#
loop_
_entity.id
_entity.type
_entity.pdbx_description
1 polymer ?
#
loop_
_entity_poly.entity_id
_entity_poly.type
_entity_poly.pdbx_seq_one_letter_code
_entity_poly.pdbx_strand_id
1 'polypeptide(L)'
;MAEVLITLGIIGIVAAMTIPSLVQDYREKAQVTRVKKFYSVFSQAYTMALQDNGPFDTWGLSDSVQDIDESGNGIQSEESLANADKFMQIMSKYLQKAGYEKFHSNIQKENVGFVLPDGTNIRGMWLQPSTCDSSYVNSYCGDVYIHVGNKKSNYDENGKRLVNNDVFAFIIQPHRIYPFGTSNAQFKNECLSGKNYSRCSGWVIMNGNMDYLHCKDLDINTKTKCK
;
A
#
# COMPACT_ATOMS: atom_id res chain seq x y z
N MET A 1 -19.25 -20.42 -46.45
CA MET A 1 -18.17 -19.50 -46.01
C MET A 1 -18.65 -18.37 -45.08
N ALA A 2 -19.90 -17.87 -45.21
CA ALA A 2 -20.45 -16.83 -44.32
C ALA A 2 -20.63 -17.28 -42.85
N GLU A 3 -20.96 -18.54 -42.59
CA GLU A 3 -21.15 -19.10 -41.25
C GLU A 3 -19.89 -19.02 -40.37
N VAL A 4 -18.72 -19.24 -40.96
CA VAL A 4 -17.42 -19.10 -40.26
C VAL A 4 -17.11 -17.63 -39.95
N LEU A 5 -17.50 -16.69 -40.81
CA LEU A 5 -17.33 -15.26 -40.58
C LEU A 5 -18.26 -14.72 -39.48
N ILE A 6 -19.50 -15.20 -39.45
CA ILE A 6 -20.47 -14.83 -38.41
C ILE A 6 -20.04 -15.38 -37.05
N THR A 7 -19.57 -16.63 -36.99
CA THR A 7 -19.07 -17.23 -35.74
C THR A 7 -17.81 -16.54 -35.21
N LEU A 8 -16.84 -16.24 -36.08
CA LEU A 8 -15.66 -15.45 -35.70
C LEU A 8 -16.04 -14.02 -35.30
N GLY A 9 -17.02 -13.40 -35.96
CA GLY A 9 -17.55 -12.09 -35.59
C GLY A 9 -18.21 -12.08 -34.20
N ILE A 10 -19.03 -13.07 -33.89
CA ILE A 10 -19.69 -13.22 -32.58
C ILE A 10 -18.65 -13.48 -31.49
N ILE A 11 -17.70 -14.41 -31.71
CA ILE A 11 -16.62 -14.69 -30.76
C ILE A 11 -15.76 -13.44 -30.54
N GLY A 12 -15.47 -12.67 -31.59
CA GLY A 12 -14.73 -11.41 -31.50
C GLY A 12 -15.42 -10.37 -30.62
N ILE A 13 -16.73 -10.17 -30.79
CA ILE A 13 -17.51 -9.23 -29.97
C ILE A 13 -17.56 -9.68 -28.51
N VAL A 14 -17.81 -10.97 -28.27
CA VAL A 14 -17.90 -11.51 -26.90
C VAL A 14 -16.54 -11.47 -26.21
N ALA A 15 -15.46 -11.83 -26.89
CA ALA A 15 -14.09 -11.73 -26.37
C ALA A 15 -13.72 -10.28 -26.04
N ALA A 16 -14.07 -9.32 -26.90
CA ALA A 16 -13.81 -7.90 -26.65
C ALA A 16 -14.50 -7.37 -25.39
N MET A 17 -15.69 -7.87 -25.05
CA MET A 17 -16.39 -7.47 -23.81
C MET A 17 -15.90 -8.22 -22.56
N THR A 18 -15.47 -9.48 -22.69
CA THR A 18 -15.15 -10.34 -21.54
C THR A 18 -13.68 -10.27 -21.12
N ILE A 19 -12.75 -10.06 -22.06
CA ILE A 19 -11.31 -9.96 -21.77
C ILE A 19 -10.99 -8.83 -20.78
N PRO A 20 -11.51 -7.59 -20.94
CA PRO A 20 -11.21 -6.52 -20.00
C PRO A 20 -11.62 -6.84 -18.57
N SER A 21 -12.84 -7.37 -18.38
CA SER A 21 -13.35 -7.75 -17.06
C SER A 21 -12.55 -8.90 -16.43
N LEU A 22 -12.23 -9.95 -17.20
CA LEU A 22 -11.42 -11.06 -16.70
C LEU A 22 -10.00 -10.62 -16.30
N VAL A 23 -9.39 -9.74 -17.10
CA VAL A 23 -8.06 -9.19 -16.79
C VAL A 23 -8.12 -8.33 -15.53
N GLN A 24 -9.17 -7.55 -15.33
CA GLN A 24 -9.38 -6.76 -14.12
C GLN A 24 -9.54 -7.66 -12.89
N ASP A 25 -10.41 -8.67 -12.95
CA ASP A 25 -10.63 -9.63 -11.85
C ASP A 25 -9.33 -10.35 -11.47
N TYR A 26 -8.53 -10.74 -12.46
CA TYR A 26 -7.23 -11.37 -12.23
C TYR A 26 -6.24 -10.40 -11.55
N ARG A 27 -6.19 -9.14 -11.98
CA ARG A 27 -5.33 -8.11 -11.36
C ARG A 27 -5.70 -7.87 -9.91
N GLU A 28 -6.99 -7.73 -9.60
CA GLU A 28 -7.48 -7.51 -8.24
C GLU A 28 -7.13 -8.71 -7.34
N LYS A 29 -7.34 -9.95 -7.81
CA LYS A 29 -6.92 -11.16 -7.07
C LYS A 29 -5.41 -11.19 -6.82
N ALA A 30 -4.60 -10.82 -7.82
CA ALA A 30 -3.15 -10.74 -7.67
C ALA A 30 -2.74 -9.67 -6.64
N GLN A 31 -3.40 -8.51 -6.64
CA GLN A 31 -3.16 -7.44 -5.66
C GLN A 31 -3.53 -7.87 -4.25
N VAL A 32 -4.71 -8.45 -4.04
CA VAL A 32 -5.12 -9.02 -2.74
C VAL A 32 -4.08 -10.00 -2.21
N THR A 33 -3.59 -10.89 -3.07
CA THR A 33 -2.56 -11.88 -2.72
C THR A 33 -1.26 -11.21 -2.29
N ARG A 34 -0.80 -10.20 -3.04
CA ARG A 34 0.41 -9.42 -2.72
C ARG A 34 0.28 -8.66 -1.40
N VAL A 35 -0.85 -8.01 -1.15
CA VAL A 35 -1.10 -7.27 0.11
C VAL A 35 -1.08 -8.23 1.31
N LYS A 36 -1.74 -9.38 1.22
CA LYS A 36 -1.74 -10.39 2.28
C LYS A 36 -0.34 -10.95 2.52
N LYS A 37 0.39 -11.25 1.45
CA LYS A 37 1.77 -11.73 1.55
C LYS A 37 2.69 -10.68 2.17
N PHE A 38 2.60 -9.42 1.75
CA PHE A 38 3.34 -8.32 2.34
C PHE A 38 3.08 -8.24 3.85
N TYR A 39 1.81 -8.21 4.26
CA TYR A 39 1.46 -8.12 5.68
C TYR A 39 2.07 -9.27 6.48
N SER A 40 1.98 -10.50 5.97
CA SER A 40 2.56 -11.68 6.63
C SER A 40 4.09 -11.61 6.74
N VAL A 41 4.77 -11.32 5.64
CA VAL A 41 6.25 -11.30 5.57
C VAL A 41 6.81 -10.12 6.36
N PHE A 42 6.24 -8.92 6.20
CA PHE A 42 6.69 -7.73 6.90
C PHE A 42 6.40 -7.84 8.40
N SER A 43 5.27 -8.43 8.81
CA SER A 43 5.00 -8.66 10.23
C SER A 43 6.03 -9.58 10.86
N GLN A 44 6.39 -10.68 10.18
CA GLN A 44 7.43 -11.59 10.65
C GLN A 44 8.79 -10.91 10.74
N ALA A 45 9.18 -10.16 9.70
CA ALA A 45 10.42 -9.40 9.67
C ALA A 45 10.48 -8.36 10.79
N TYR A 46 9.37 -7.67 11.05
CA TYR A 46 9.28 -6.67 12.11
C TYR A 46 9.42 -7.32 13.48
N THR A 47 8.79 -8.47 13.72
CA THR A 47 8.98 -9.24 14.95
C THR A 47 10.43 -9.67 15.16
N MET A 48 11.12 -10.16 14.12
CA MET A 48 12.54 -10.51 14.21
C MET A 48 13.43 -9.28 14.49
N ALA A 49 13.13 -8.15 13.85
CA ALA A 49 13.84 -6.90 14.08
C ALA A 49 13.69 -6.42 15.53
N LEU A 50 12.50 -6.52 16.12
CA LEU A 50 12.26 -6.18 17.53
C LEU A 50 13.01 -7.11 18.50
N GLN A 51 13.12 -8.41 18.17
CA GLN A 51 13.85 -9.37 19.00
C GLN A 51 15.35 -9.04 19.07
N ASP A 52 15.95 -8.67 17.94
CA ASP A 52 17.39 -8.43 17.85
C ASP A 52 17.80 -7.00 18.26
N ASN A 53 16.96 -6.00 17.99
CA ASN A 53 17.30 -4.59 18.21
C ASN A 53 16.64 -4.02 19.47
N GLY A 54 15.74 -4.78 20.11
CA GLY A 54 14.94 -4.29 21.22
C GLY A 54 13.71 -3.49 20.76
N PRO A 55 13.05 -2.78 21.70
CA PRO A 55 11.86 -1.99 21.40
C PRO A 55 12.13 -0.91 20.35
N PHE A 56 11.10 -0.53 19.60
CA PHE A 56 11.22 0.33 18.42
C PHE A 56 11.92 1.69 18.67
N ASP A 57 11.71 2.28 19.84
CA ASP A 57 12.35 3.54 20.27
C ASP A 57 13.88 3.43 20.43
N THR A 58 14.41 2.21 20.62
CA THR A 58 15.86 1.97 20.73
C THR A 58 16.59 1.85 19.40
N TRP A 59 15.87 1.88 18.27
CA TRP A 59 16.46 1.70 16.93
C TRP A 59 17.27 2.93 16.45
N GLY A 60 17.34 3.97 17.28
CA GLY A 60 18.05 5.21 17.00
C GLY A 60 17.41 5.99 15.85
N LEU A 61 16.08 5.91 15.74
CA LEU A 61 15.30 6.64 14.75
C LEU A 61 14.83 7.97 15.35
N SER A 62 14.61 8.98 14.52
CA SER A 62 13.99 10.26 14.90
C SER A 62 12.57 10.40 14.33
N ASP A 63 11.83 11.41 14.76
CA ASP A 63 10.53 11.71 14.17
C ASP A 63 10.68 12.27 12.76
N SER A 64 9.77 11.89 11.88
CA SER A 64 9.63 12.51 10.56
C SER A 64 9.09 13.93 10.71
N VAL A 65 9.68 14.84 9.94
CA VAL A 65 9.32 16.26 9.84
C VAL A 65 9.20 16.67 8.38
N GLN A 66 8.27 17.59 8.11
CA GLN A 66 8.07 18.13 6.77
C GLN A 66 8.97 19.33 6.54
N ASP A 67 9.35 19.51 5.28
CA ASP A 67 9.92 20.74 4.75
C ASP A 67 8.98 21.30 3.67
N ILE A 68 9.25 22.50 3.17
CA ILE A 68 8.47 23.13 2.12
C ILE A 68 9.34 23.24 0.86
N ASP A 69 8.86 22.70 -0.26
CA ASP A 69 9.56 22.83 -1.53
C ASP A 69 9.49 24.27 -2.09
N GLU A 70 10.25 24.54 -3.15
CA GLU A 70 10.27 25.86 -3.81
C GLU A 70 8.89 26.31 -4.33
N SER A 71 7.95 25.38 -4.49
CA SER A 71 6.58 25.61 -4.97
C SER A 71 5.56 25.74 -3.82
N GLY A 72 6.00 25.70 -2.56
CA GLY A 72 5.13 25.81 -1.39
C GLY A 72 4.45 24.50 -0.98
N ASN A 73 4.84 23.36 -1.53
CA ASN A 73 4.28 22.06 -1.16
C ASN A 73 5.03 21.46 0.03
N GLY A 74 4.29 20.84 0.96
CA GLY A 74 4.88 20.04 2.02
C GLY A 74 5.54 18.77 1.48
N ILE A 75 6.83 18.62 1.72
CA ILE A 75 7.66 17.47 1.35
C ILE A 75 8.28 16.85 2.61
N GLN A 76 8.77 15.61 2.52
CA GLN A 76 9.61 15.08 3.60
C GLN A 76 10.98 15.76 3.59
N SER A 77 11.42 16.19 4.76
CA SER A 77 12.78 16.71 4.96
C SER A 77 13.83 15.65 4.63
N GLU A 78 15.05 16.09 4.29
CA GLU A 78 16.19 15.20 4.08
C GLU A 78 16.49 14.33 5.31
N GLU A 79 16.31 14.87 6.51
CA GLU A 79 16.45 14.12 7.77
C GLU A 79 15.44 12.96 7.82
N SER A 80 14.18 13.21 7.46
CA SER A 80 13.14 12.17 7.45
C SER A 80 13.44 11.08 6.43
N LEU A 81 13.98 11.45 5.27
CA LEU A 81 14.39 10.51 4.22
C LEU A 81 15.59 9.66 4.66
N ALA A 82 16.57 10.27 5.33
CA ALA A 82 17.71 9.55 5.90
C ALA A 82 17.28 8.59 7.02
N ASN A 83 16.32 9.01 7.85
CA ASN A 83 15.76 8.19 8.91
C ASN A 83 14.94 7.01 8.35
N ALA A 84 14.17 7.24 7.27
CA ALA A 84 13.50 6.19 6.52
C ALA A 84 14.49 5.18 5.89
N ASP A 85 15.61 5.64 5.34
CA ASP A 85 16.70 4.77 4.85
C ASP A 85 17.29 3.93 6.00
N LYS A 86 17.54 4.53 7.16
CA LYS A 86 18.01 3.80 8.35
C LYS A 86 17.03 2.70 8.79
N PHE A 87 15.74 3.00 8.87
CA PHE A 87 14.71 2.00 9.16
C PHE A 87 14.73 0.86 8.13
N MET A 88 14.81 1.18 6.84
CA MET A 88 14.86 0.15 5.79
C MET A 88 16.15 -0.67 5.81
N GLN A 89 17.28 -0.08 6.19
CA GLN A 89 18.54 -0.83 6.37
C GLN A 89 18.41 -1.86 7.49
N ILE A 90 17.79 -1.52 8.62
CA ILE A 90 17.49 -2.46 9.71
C ILE A 90 16.58 -3.57 9.18
N MET A 91 15.45 -3.21 8.58
CA MET A 91 14.46 -4.17 8.07
C MET A 91 15.02 -5.07 6.95
N SER A 92 15.98 -4.58 6.16
CA SER A 92 16.59 -5.34 5.05
C SER A 92 17.38 -6.57 5.50
N LYS A 93 17.77 -6.65 6.78
CA LYS A 93 18.37 -7.86 7.36
C LYS A 93 17.36 -9.02 7.47
N TYR A 94 16.07 -8.68 7.55
CA TYR A 94 14.97 -9.61 7.82
C TYR A 94 14.02 -9.77 6.63
N LEU A 95 14.22 -8.98 5.57
CA LEU A 95 13.41 -8.97 4.36
C LEU A 95 14.27 -9.35 3.15
N GLN A 96 13.72 -10.22 2.29
CA GLN A 96 14.29 -10.41 0.96
C GLN A 96 14.05 -9.16 0.11
N LYS A 97 15.10 -8.69 -0.55
CA LYS A 97 15.05 -7.56 -1.48
C LYS A 97 15.38 -8.00 -2.90
N ALA A 98 14.57 -7.57 -3.85
CA ALA A 98 14.89 -7.59 -5.28
C ALA A 98 15.59 -6.29 -5.71
N GLY A 99 15.33 -5.18 -5.00
CA GLY A 99 15.93 -3.88 -5.27
C GLY A 99 15.71 -2.90 -4.13
N TYR A 100 16.52 -1.85 -4.07
CA TYR A 100 16.36 -0.75 -3.13
C TYR A 100 16.86 0.56 -3.74
N GLU A 101 16.00 1.56 -3.77
CA GLU A 101 16.35 2.94 -4.08
C GLU A 101 15.97 3.82 -2.88
N LYS A 102 16.86 4.74 -2.49
CA LYS A 102 16.58 5.66 -1.39
C LYS A 102 15.38 6.54 -1.71
N PHE A 103 14.58 6.84 -0.68
CA PHE A 103 13.48 7.77 -0.83
C PHE A 103 13.99 9.17 -1.16
N HIS A 104 13.23 9.91 -1.94
CA HIS A 104 13.51 11.30 -2.28
C HIS A 104 12.27 12.18 -2.08
N SER A 105 12.50 13.48 -1.90
CA SER A 105 11.47 14.49 -1.67
C SER A 105 10.80 15.01 -2.94
N ASN A 106 11.37 14.74 -4.13
CA ASN A 106 10.82 15.22 -5.40
C ASN A 106 9.42 14.63 -5.67
N ILE A 107 8.38 15.46 -5.55
CA ILE A 107 6.97 15.08 -5.75
C ILE A 107 6.62 14.69 -7.19
N GLN A 108 7.42 15.11 -8.17
CA GLN A 108 7.19 14.78 -9.59
C GLN A 108 7.77 13.42 -9.98
N LYS A 109 8.61 12.84 -9.13
CA LYS A 109 9.22 11.53 -9.35
C LYS A 109 8.62 10.51 -8.39
N GLU A 110 8.42 9.29 -8.88
CA GLU A 110 7.94 8.20 -8.03
C GLU A 110 9.06 7.65 -7.17
N ASN A 111 8.78 7.48 -5.88
CA ASN A 111 9.63 6.69 -5.02
C ASN A 111 9.51 5.20 -5.37
N VAL A 112 10.63 4.58 -5.76
CA VAL A 112 10.72 3.12 -5.93
C VAL A 112 10.86 2.44 -4.58
N GLY A 113 11.70 2.99 -3.69
CA GLY A 113 11.90 2.50 -2.33
C GLY A 113 12.40 1.06 -2.28
N PHE A 114 11.86 0.24 -1.38
CA PHE A 114 12.27 -1.15 -1.20
C PHE A 114 11.38 -2.10 -1.98
N VAL A 115 11.98 -2.92 -2.85
CA VAL A 115 11.26 -3.83 -3.74
C VAL A 115 11.41 -5.28 -3.24
N LEU A 116 10.28 -5.92 -2.95
CA LEU A 116 10.20 -7.33 -2.58
C LEU A 116 10.25 -8.23 -3.85
N PRO A 117 10.61 -9.52 -3.72
CA PRO A 117 10.73 -10.44 -4.86
C PRO A 117 9.47 -10.63 -5.72
N ASP A 118 8.29 -10.31 -5.20
CA ASP A 118 7.03 -10.38 -5.97
C ASP A 118 6.65 -9.08 -6.69
N GLY A 119 7.53 -8.08 -6.62
CA GLY A 119 7.35 -6.75 -7.22
C GLY A 119 6.60 -5.76 -6.34
N THR A 120 6.13 -6.16 -5.16
CA THR A 120 5.57 -5.21 -4.18
C THR A 120 6.66 -4.25 -3.75
N ASN A 121 6.38 -2.95 -3.71
CA ASN A 121 7.36 -1.98 -3.25
C ASN A 121 6.86 -1.08 -2.13
N ILE A 122 7.70 -0.89 -1.12
CA ILE A 122 7.49 0.09 -0.06
C ILE A 122 7.90 1.45 -0.62
N ARG A 123 6.92 2.32 -0.91
CA ARG A 123 7.12 3.59 -1.62
C ARG A 123 7.19 4.82 -0.72
N GLY A 124 6.84 4.67 0.55
CA GLY A 124 6.91 5.77 1.49
C GLY A 124 6.70 5.28 2.91
N MET A 125 7.14 6.10 3.85
CA MET A 125 6.92 5.89 5.27
C MET A 125 6.93 7.22 6.00
N TRP A 126 6.25 7.23 7.13
CA TRP A 126 6.31 8.30 8.11
C TRP A 126 6.67 7.65 9.44
N LEU A 127 7.69 8.14 10.13
CA LEU A 127 8.15 7.57 11.40
C LEU A 127 7.86 8.55 12.53
N GLN A 128 7.36 8.06 13.66
CA GLN A 128 7.20 8.84 14.89
C GLN A 128 7.65 8.01 16.11
N PRO A 129 8.96 7.76 16.28
CA PRO A 129 9.48 7.07 17.45
C PRO A 129 9.12 7.76 18.77
N SER A 130 8.98 9.09 18.82
CA SER A 130 8.69 9.82 20.06
C SER A 130 7.30 9.51 20.65
N THR A 131 6.35 9.11 19.81
CA THR A 131 4.99 8.73 20.21
C THR A 131 4.83 7.21 20.35
N CYS A 132 5.90 6.45 20.12
CA CYS A 132 5.94 4.99 20.16
C CYS A 132 6.14 4.45 21.59
N ASP A 133 5.17 4.68 22.48
CA ASP A 133 5.22 4.13 23.84
C ASP A 133 4.98 2.61 23.81
N SER A 134 6.02 1.84 24.16
CA SER A 134 6.00 0.37 24.19
C SER A 134 5.06 -0.23 25.24
N SER A 135 4.60 0.58 26.20
CA SER A 135 3.60 0.20 27.21
C SER A 135 2.19 0.09 26.63
N TYR A 136 1.90 0.80 25.53
CA TYR A 136 0.60 0.80 24.88
C TYR A 136 0.69 0.13 23.50
N VAL A 137 0.04 -1.03 23.36
CA VAL A 137 0.07 -1.85 22.13
C VAL A 137 -0.38 -1.10 20.88
N ASN A 138 -1.23 -0.08 21.05
CA ASN A 138 -1.80 0.70 19.95
C ASN A 138 -1.13 2.07 19.73
N SER A 139 -0.02 2.37 20.42
CA SER A 139 0.76 3.58 20.14
C SER A 139 1.10 3.67 18.66
N TYR A 140 1.02 4.87 18.11
CA TYR A 140 1.43 5.12 16.75
C TYR A 140 2.94 5.34 16.74
N CYS A 141 3.67 4.54 15.96
CA CYS A 141 5.12 4.68 15.80
C CYS A 141 5.50 5.15 14.39
N GLY A 142 4.51 5.26 13.52
CA GLY A 142 4.68 5.54 12.11
C GLY A 142 3.72 4.76 11.22
N ASP A 143 3.92 4.89 9.92
CA ASP A 143 3.25 4.10 8.91
C ASP A 143 4.14 3.83 7.70
N VAL A 144 3.76 2.80 6.96
CA VAL A 144 4.42 2.35 5.74
C VAL A 144 3.40 2.21 4.63
N TYR A 145 3.75 2.71 3.45
CA TYR A 145 2.94 2.66 2.24
C TYR A 145 3.56 1.69 1.25
N ILE A 146 2.77 0.70 0.83
CA ILE A 146 3.13 -0.23 -0.22
C ILE A 146 2.36 0.05 -1.48
N HIS A 147 2.96 -0.33 -2.59
CA HIS A 147 2.30 -0.37 -3.88
C HIS A 147 2.46 -1.78 -4.46
N VAL A 148 1.34 -2.37 -4.88
CA VAL A 148 1.26 -3.77 -5.35
C VAL A 148 0.90 -3.88 -6.84
N GLY A 149 0.59 -2.76 -7.48
CA GLY A 149 0.24 -2.69 -8.89
C GLY A 149 1.44 -2.42 -9.81
N ASN A 150 1.14 -2.40 -11.12
CA ASN A 150 2.13 -2.17 -12.17
C ASN A 150 2.09 -0.74 -12.72
N LYS A 151 1.25 0.16 -12.16
CA LYS A 151 1.15 1.53 -12.66
C LYS A 151 2.40 2.33 -12.31
N LYS A 152 2.88 3.09 -13.31
CA LYS A 152 4.15 3.82 -13.26
C LYS A 152 4.02 5.29 -12.85
N SER A 153 2.81 5.85 -12.78
CA SER A 153 2.61 7.28 -12.52
C SER A 153 1.45 7.53 -11.55
N ASN A 154 1.69 8.32 -10.51
CA ASN A 154 0.65 8.93 -9.68
C ASN A 154 -0.04 10.13 -10.37
N TYR A 155 0.32 10.46 -11.61
CA TYR A 155 -0.20 11.61 -12.35
C TYR A 155 -0.75 11.20 -13.72
N ASP A 156 -1.85 11.82 -14.13
CA ASP A 156 -2.31 11.75 -15.51
C ASP A 156 -1.44 12.62 -16.45
N GLU A 157 -1.73 12.57 -17.74
CA GLU A 157 -1.04 13.35 -18.78
C GLU A 157 -1.10 14.87 -18.57
N ASN A 158 -2.01 15.34 -17.71
CA ASN A 158 -2.20 16.76 -17.38
C ASN A 158 -1.60 17.12 -16.00
N GLY A 159 -0.84 16.21 -15.38
CA GLY A 159 -0.23 16.44 -14.08
C GLY A 159 -1.22 16.42 -12.91
N LYS A 160 -2.44 15.88 -13.09
CA LYS A 160 -3.40 15.69 -11.99
C LYS A 160 -3.11 14.38 -11.28
N ARG A 161 -3.09 14.43 -9.94
CA ARG A 161 -2.86 13.27 -9.10
C ARG A 161 -3.98 12.23 -9.26
N LEU A 162 -3.61 11.02 -9.64
CA LEU A 162 -4.48 9.86 -9.73
C LEU A 162 -4.68 9.26 -8.34
N VAL A 163 -5.93 8.90 -8.03
CA VAL A 163 -6.23 8.11 -6.83
C VAL A 163 -5.95 6.65 -7.15
N ASN A 164 -4.79 6.19 -6.70
CA ASN A 164 -4.28 4.86 -7.00
C ASN A 164 -4.88 3.82 -6.07
N ASN A 165 -5.63 2.88 -6.64
CA ASN A 165 -6.29 1.77 -5.93
C ASN A 165 -5.37 0.59 -5.64
N ASP A 166 -4.08 0.72 -5.98
CA ASP A 166 -3.03 -0.26 -5.79
C ASP A 166 -2.00 0.15 -4.72
N VAL A 167 -2.29 1.21 -3.96
CA VAL A 167 -1.53 1.66 -2.79
C VAL A 167 -2.26 1.24 -1.51
N PHE A 168 -1.53 0.65 -0.58
CA PHE A 168 -2.03 0.17 0.71
C PHE A 168 -1.12 0.64 1.84
N ALA A 169 -1.69 1.02 2.98
CA ALA A 169 -0.92 1.51 4.12
C ALA A 169 -1.07 0.60 5.35
N PHE A 170 -0.01 0.55 6.16
CA PHE A 170 0.03 -0.14 7.45
C PHE A 170 0.61 0.78 8.52
N ILE A 171 0.00 0.79 9.70
CA ILE A 171 0.49 1.47 10.89
C ILE A 171 1.61 0.61 11.48
N ILE A 172 2.71 1.25 11.87
CA ILE A 172 3.74 0.67 12.71
C ILE A 172 3.34 0.96 14.16
N GLN A 173 3.22 -0.09 14.96
CA GLN A 173 2.94 -0.05 16.40
C GLN A 173 4.12 -0.70 17.15
N PRO A 174 4.26 -0.53 18.47
CA PRO A 174 5.47 -0.94 19.17
C PRO A 174 5.81 -2.43 18.99
N HIS A 175 4.79 -3.29 18.90
CA HIS A 175 4.96 -4.74 18.88
C HIS A 175 4.43 -5.42 17.59
N ARG A 176 3.84 -4.65 16.68
CA ARG A 176 3.24 -5.19 15.44
C ARG A 176 3.09 -4.12 14.36
N ILE A 177 2.85 -4.58 13.14
CA ILE A 177 2.21 -3.76 12.12
C ILE A 177 0.70 -3.98 12.13
N TYR A 178 -0.07 -2.95 11.81
CA TYR A 178 -1.54 -2.99 11.82
C TYR A 178 -2.12 -2.35 10.57
N PRO A 179 -3.01 -3.02 9.81
CA PRO A 179 -3.53 -2.46 8.57
C PRO A 179 -4.45 -1.25 8.83
N PHE A 180 -4.36 -0.21 7.99
CA PHE A 180 -5.34 0.88 8.03
C PHE A 180 -6.72 0.42 7.55
N GLY A 181 -7.79 1.04 8.05
CA GLY A 181 -9.14 0.81 7.55
C GLY A 181 -9.85 -0.41 8.11
N THR A 182 -9.47 -0.89 9.29
CA THR A 182 -10.16 -2.00 9.97
C THR A 182 -11.45 -1.57 10.66
N SER A 183 -11.65 -0.27 10.91
CA SER A 183 -12.92 0.23 11.46
C SER A 183 -13.89 0.54 10.32
N ASN A 184 -15.17 0.22 10.53
CA ASN A 184 -16.20 0.46 9.51
C ASN A 184 -16.35 1.94 9.16
N ALA A 185 -16.18 2.83 10.14
CA ALA A 185 -16.21 4.28 9.93
C ALA A 185 -15.05 4.74 9.01
N GLN A 186 -13.81 4.30 9.27
CA GLN A 186 -12.67 4.65 8.43
C GLN A 186 -12.80 4.02 7.03
N PHE A 187 -13.22 2.75 6.96
CA PHE A 187 -13.49 2.08 5.69
C PHE A 187 -14.49 2.85 4.84
N LYS A 188 -15.66 3.23 5.40
CA LYS A 188 -16.70 3.96 4.64
C LYS A 188 -16.25 5.35 4.24
N ASN A 189 -15.63 6.10 5.16
CA ASN A 189 -15.26 7.50 4.93
C ASN A 189 -14.10 7.66 3.96
N GLU A 190 -13.14 6.73 3.95
CA GLU A 190 -11.89 6.84 3.19
C GLU A 190 -11.83 5.86 2.01
N CYS A 191 -11.98 4.57 2.28
CA CYS A 191 -11.80 3.51 1.28
C CYS A 191 -12.99 3.42 0.31
N LEU A 192 -14.20 3.17 0.83
CA LEU A 192 -15.40 2.96 0.03
C LEU A 192 -15.83 4.22 -0.73
N SER A 193 -15.63 5.38 -0.13
CA SER A 193 -15.86 6.69 -0.76
C SER A 193 -14.91 6.95 -1.94
N GLY A 194 -13.77 6.24 -2.00
CA GLY A 194 -12.71 6.47 -2.98
C GLY A 194 -11.86 7.71 -2.68
N LYS A 195 -11.98 8.31 -1.48
CA LYS A 195 -11.12 9.44 -1.08
C LYS A 195 -9.67 9.00 -0.89
N ASN A 196 -9.45 7.83 -0.31
CA ASN A 196 -8.11 7.33 0.00
C ASN A 196 -8.05 5.80 0.06
N TYR A 197 -7.66 5.18 -1.05
CA TYR A 197 -7.55 3.72 -1.14
C TYR A 197 -6.43 3.12 -0.27
N SER A 198 -5.45 3.90 0.20
CA SER A 198 -4.46 3.41 1.17
C SER A 198 -5.09 2.97 2.49
N ARG A 199 -6.32 3.42 2.78
CA ARG A 199 -7.14 3.02 3.91
C ARG A 199 -8.01 1.78 3.62
N CYS A 200 -7.76 1.06 2.52
CA CYS A 200 -8.43 -0.20 2.21
C CYS A 200 -7.68 -1.45 2.70
N SER A 201 -6.49 -1.31 3.29
CA SER A 201 -5.65 -2.45 3.71
C SER A 201 -6.41 -3.44 4.59
N GLY A 202 -7.13 -2.94 5.59
CA GLY A 202 -7.91 -3.74 6.53
C GLY A 202 -8.97 -4.57 5.81
N TRP A 203 -9.71 -3.95 4.89
CA TRP A 203 -10.67 -4.67 4.03
C TRP A 203 -10.01 -5.79 3.24
N VAL A 204 -8.91 -5.49 2.53
CA VAL A 204 -8.23 -6.48 1.68
C VAL A 204 -7.72 -7.67 2.51
N ILE A 205 -7.14 -7.40 3.67
CA ILE A 205 -6.65 -8.45 4.58
C ILE A 205 -7.80 -9.30 5.13
N MET A 206 -8.87 -8.67 5.63
CA MET A 206 -9.99 -9.35 6.28
C MET A 206 -10.89 -10.09 5.29
N ASN A 207 -11.28 -9.43 4.20
CA ASN A 207 -12.32 -9.90 3.28
C ASN A 207 -11.76 -10.57 2.02
N GLY A 208 -10.48 -10.36 1.71
CA GLY A 208 -9.81 -11.05 0.59
C GLY A 208 -10.35 -10.69 -0.78
N ASN A 209 -10.89 -9.48 -0.95
CA ASN A 209 -11.38 -8.96 -2.23
C ASN A 209 -11.17 -7.44 -2.31
N MET A 210 -11.47 -6.86 -3.47
CA MET A 210 -11.45 -5.41 -3.72
C MET A 210 -12.83 -4.90 -4.15
N ASP A 211 -13.91 -5.50 -3.64
CA ASP A 211 -15.30 -5.21 -4.02
C ASP A 211 -15.69 -3.74 -3.78
N TYR A 212 -14.98 -3.02 -2.92
CA TYR A 212 -15.15 -1.57 -2.72
C TYR A 212 -14.86 -0.73 -3.97
N LEU A 213 -14.24 -1.32 -5.00
CA LEU A 213 -14.09 -0.71 -6.32
C LEU A 213 -15.36 -0.80 -7.17
N HIS A 214 -16.29 -1.71 -6.83
CA HIS A 214 -17.40 -2.09 -7.70
C HIS A 214 -18.77 -1.73 -7.12
N CYS A 215 -18.91 -1.63 -5.79
CA CYS A 215 -20.15 -1.24 -5.13
C CYS A 215 -19.93 -0.32 -3.93
N LYS A 216 -21.01 0.36 -3.50
CA LYS A 216 -20.97 1.48 -2.54
C LYS A 216 -21.75 1.23 -1.25
N ASP A 217 -22.42 0.10 -1.13
CA ASP A 217 -23.27 -0.28 0.00
C ASP A 217 -22.62 -1.35 0.90
N LEU A 218 -21.29 -1.48 0.80
CA LEU A 218 -20.50 -2.42 1.57
C LEU A 218 -20.37 -2.01 3.04
N ASP A 219 -20.21 -3.02 3.88
CA ASP A 219 -19.96 -2.90 5.31
C ASP A 219 -18.89 -3.90 5.72
N ILE A 220 -17.89 -3.44 6.46
CA ILE A 220 -16.70 -4.25 6.75
C ILE A 220 -17.03 -5.55 7.50
N ASN A 221 -18.15 -5.59 8.24
CA ASN A 221 -18.55 -6.74 9.05
C ASN A 221 -19.77 -7.49 8.51
N THR A 222 -20.65 -6.83 7.73
CA THR A 222 -21.96 -7.42 7.37
C THR A 222 -22.18 -7.62 5.88
N LYS A 223 -21.64 -6.77 5.02
CA LYS A 223 -21.78 -6.89 3.55
C LYS A 223 -20.41 -6.74 2.89
N THR A 224 -19.72 -7.87 2.74
CA THR A 224 -18.33 -7.94 2.28
C THR A 224 -18.17 -8.25 0.79
N LYS A 225 -19.28 -8.37 0.05
CA LYS A 225 -19.32 -8.64 -1.39
C LYS A 225 -20.42 -7.82 -2.06
N CYS A 226 -20.23 -7.50 -3.34
CA CYS A 226 -21.23 -6.79 -4.14
C CYS A 226 -22.43 -7.65 -4.55
N LYS A 227 -22.27 -8.98 -4.60
CA LYS A 227 -23.29 -9.97 -4.95
C LYS A 227 -23.54 -10.93 -3.79
#